data_AF-U6FA65-F1
#
_entry.id   AF-U6FA65-F1
#
_cell.length_a   1.000
_cell.length_b   1.000
_cell.length_c   1.000
_cell.angle_alpha   90.00
_cell.angle_beta   90.00
_cell.angle_gamma   90.00
#
_symmetry.space_group_name_H-M   'P 1'
#
loop_
_entity.id
_entity.type
_entity.pdbx_description
1 polymer ?
#
loop_
_entity_poly.entity_id
_entity_poly.type
_entity_poly.pdbx_seq_one_letter_code
_entity_poly.pdbx_strand_id
1 'polypeptide(L)'
;MYAEDSGIFGKKNMFYDYLEEFEARQIRRALIDLFKVLDTKIEDRDSYLVDDNPRLAEFPFVNGGMFSDEDIEIPPFTDELKELLLRKASDEFDWSEISPTIFGAVFESTLNPETRRQGGMHYTSVENIHKVINPLFLDDLKDELNEIKKTRQISALKRKAKVFQEKLSNADCKINLNTL
;
A
#
# COMPACT_ATOMS: atom_id res chain seq x y z
N MET A 1 5.34 -8.38 -0.56
CA MET A 1 3.99 -8.95 -0.68
C MET A 1 3.08 -8.06 -1.54
N TYR A 2 2.25 -7.14 -1.03
CA TYR A 2 1.39 -6.33 -1.94
C TYR A 2 2.17 -5.60 -3.06
N ALA A 3 3.29 -4.96 -2.72
CA ALA A 3 4.06 -4.16 -3.67
C ALA A 3 4.75 -4.97 -4.79
N GLU A 4 5.08 -6.24 -4.56
CA GLU A 4 5.63 -7.12 -5.62
C GLU A 4 4.50 -7.66 -6.52
N ASP A 5 3.34 -8.00 -5.95
CA ASP A 5 2.22 -8.58 -6.70
C ASP A 5 1.48 -7.55 -7.56
N SER A 6 1.31 -6.33 -7.02
CA SER A 6 0.71 -5.19 -7.73
C SER A 6 1.63 -4.56 -8.78
N GLY A 7 2.89 -5.00 -8.84
CA GLY A 7 3.89 -4.47 -9.77
C GLY A 7 4.51 -3.13 -9.36
N ILE A 8 4.28 -2.64 -8.14
CA ILE A 8 4.91 -1.42 -7.61
C ILE A 8 6.44 -1.53 -7.63
N PHE A 9 6.98 -2.71 -7.32
CA PHE A 9 8.42 -2.96 -7.39
C PHE A 9 8.95 -3.25 -8.81
N GLY A 10 8.07 -3.36 -9.81
CA GLY A 10 8.45 -3.61 -11.20
C GLY A 10 8.77 -5.07 -11.55
N LYS A 11 8.99 -5.93 -10.55
CA LYS A 11 9.16 -7.38 -10.71
C LYS A 11 8.38 -8.14 -9.64
N LYS A 12 7.72 -9.22 -10.03
CA LYS A 12 7.02 -10.13 -9.11
C LYS A 12 8.03 -10.90 -8.25
N ASN A 13 7.62 -11.29 -7.04
CA ASN A 13 8.39 -12.11 -6.10
C ASN A 13 9.71 -11.48 -5.62
N MET A 14 9.96 -10.17 -5.80
CA MET A 14 11.21 -9.55 -5.34
C MET A 14 11.46 -9.72 -3.83
N PHE A 15 10.41 -9.63 -3.01
CA PHE A 15 10.52 -9.78 -1.56
C PHE A 15 10.78 -11.24 -1.17
N TYR A 16 10.07 -12.17 -1.80
CA TYR A 16 10.31 -13.61 -1.67
C TYR A 16 11.76 -13.94 -2.04
N ASP A 17 12.16 -13.55 -3.25
CA ASP A 17 13.48 -13.79 -3.84
C ASP A 17 14.58 -13.27 -2.93
N TYR A 18 14.41 -12.09 -2.35
CA TYR A 18 15.39 -11.50 -1.44
C TYR A 18 15.54 -12.31 -0.14
N LEU A 19 14.42 -12.63 0.53
CA LEU A 19 14.45 -13.28 1.83
C LEU A 19 14.76 -14.78 1.79
N GLU A 20 14.55 -15.45 0.65
CA GLU A 20 14.85 -16.88 0.49
C GLU A 20 16.34 -17.18 0.73
N GLU A 21 17.23 -16.26 0.36
CA GLU A 21 18.70 -16.40 0.48
C GLU A 21 19.21 -16.39 1.94
N PHE A 22 18.40 -15.96 2.90
CA PHE A 22 18.82 -15.79 4.29
C PHE A 22 18.35 -16.94 5.18
N GLU A 23 19.20 -17.43 6.09
CA GLU A 23 18.75 -18.31 7.18
C GLU A 23 17.77 -17.57 8.10
N ALA A 24 16.90 -18.29 8.82
CA ALA A 24 15.89 -17.67 9.69
C ALA A 24 16.50 -16.65 10.66
N ARG A 25 17.64 -16.96 11.27
CA ARG A 25 18.36 -16.05 12.19
C ARG A 25 18.84 -14.74 11.53
N GLN A 26 18.95 -14.70 10.20
CA GLN A 26 19.43 -13.55 9.44
C GLN A 26 18.28 -12.67 8.91
N ILE A 27 17.06 -13.22 8.79
CA ILE A 27 15.89 -12.51 8.24
C ILE A 27 15.64 -11.18 8.94
N ARG A 28 15.78 -11.15 10.27
CA ARG A 28 15.62 -9.91 11.05
C ARG A 28 16.49 -8.78 10.50
N ARG A 29 17.77 -9.06 10.23
CA ARG A 29 18.71 -8.05 9.71
C ARG A 29 18.39 -7.71 8.26
N ALA A 30 18.10 -8.72 7.44
CA ALA A 30 17.69 -8.51 6.05
C ALA A 30 16.46 -7.60 5.92
N LEU A 31 15.46 -7.74 6.81
CA LEU A 31 14.29 -6.87 6.83
C LEU A 31 14.63 -5.42 7.22
N ILE A 32 15.53 -5.22 8.18
CA ILE A 32 16.01 -3.88 8.55
C ILE A 32 16.72 -3.23 7.37
N ASP A 33 17.63 -3.97 6.72
CA ASP A 33 18.37 -3.49 5.56
C ASP A 33 17.42 -3.14 4.39
N LEU A 34 16.40 -3.99 4.18
CA LEU A 34 15.33 -3.72 3.21
C LEU A 34 14.57 -2.43 3.52
N PHE A 35 14.10 -2.24 4.75
CA PHE A 35 13.35 -1.03 5.12
C PHE A 35 14.19 0.23 4.92
N LYS A 36 15.47 0.17 5.30
CA LYS A 36 16.41 1.26 5.04
C LYS A 36 16.56 1.57 3.56
N VAL A 37 16.69 0.54 2.71
CA VAL A 37 16.81 0.73 1.25
C VAL A 37 15.53 1.28 0.63
N LEU A 38 14.36 0.87 1.12
CA LEU A 38 13.07 1.43 0.69
C LEU A 38 12.93 2.90 1.10
N ASP A 39 13.52 3.31 2.23
CA ASP A 39 13.53 4.70 2.72
C ASP A 39 14.67 5.57 2.14
N THR A 40 15.67 4.96 1.51
CA THR A 40 16.83 5.68 0.96
C THR A 40 16.68 5.89 -0.55
N LYS A 41 16.72 7.15 -0.99
CA LYS A 41 16.74 7.48 -2.42
C LYS A 41 17.90 6.79 -3.12
N ILE A 42 17.70 6.38 -4.37
CA ILE A 42 18.70 5.63 -5.15
C ILE A 42 20.06 6.36 -5.19
N GLU A 43 20.04 7.69 -5.32
CA GLU A 43 21.25 8.53 -5.36
C GLU A 43 22.01 8.64 -4.03
N ASP A 44 21.34 8.37 -2.91
CA ASP A 44 21.89 8.47 -1.55
C ASP A 44 22.31 7.10 -0.99
N ARG A 45 22.13 6.02 -1.76
CA ARG A 45 22.51 4.65 -1.35
C ARG A 45 24.02 4.45 -1.41
N ASP A 46 24.50 3.48 -0.63
CA ASP A 46 25.90 3.04 -0.71
C ASP A 46 26.25 2.61 -2.14
N SER A 47 27.35 3.14 -2.68
CA SER A 47 27.84 2.83 -4.02
C SER A 47 28.17 1.36 -4.23
N TYR A 48 28.49 0.62 -3.15
CA TYR A 48 28.83 -0.80 -3.18
C TYR A 48 27.62 -1.72 -2.96
N LEU A 49 26.43 -1.17 -2.70
CA LEU A 49 25.22 -1.98 -2.43
C LEU A 49 24.91 -2.96 -3.57
N VAL A 50 25.15 -2.56 -4.82
CA VAL A 50 24.92 -3.41 -6.00
C VAL A 50 25.87 -4.61 -6.01
N ASP A 51 27.10 -4.43 -5.57
CA ASP A 51 28.12 -5.49 -5.54
C ASP A 51 27.92 -6.40 -4.31
N ASP A 52 27.64 -5.82 -3.14
CA ASP A 52 27.51 -6.53 -1.87
C ASP A 52 26.17 -7.28 -1.77
N ASN A 53 25.08 -6.68 -2.27
CA ASN A 53 23.74 -7.23 -2.20
C ASN A 53 22.90 -6.85 -3.43
N PRO A 54 23.10 -7.53 -4.58
CA PRO A 54 22.46 -7.18 -5.84
C PRO A 54 20.93 -7.25 -5.76
N ARG A 55 20.34 -8.24 -5.08
CA ARG A 55 18.88 -8.35 -4.92
C ARG A 55 18.31 -7.19 -4.12
N LEU A 56 18.99 -6.78 -3.05
CA LEU A 56 18.57 -5.64 -2.24
C LEU A 56 18.66 -4.32 -3.03
N ALA A 57 19.67 -4.17 -3.88
CA ALA A 57 19.84 -2.97 -4.69
C ALA A 57 18.71 -2.75 -5.72
N GLU A 58 18.02 -3.82 -6.15
CA GLU A 58 16.91 -3.75 -7.12
C GLU A 58 15.67 -3.04 -6.56
N PHE A 59 15.48 -2.99 -5.23
CA PHE A 59 14.26 -2.40 -4.64
C PHE A 59 14.18 -0.89 -4.89
N PRO A 60 13.01 -0.35 -5.26
CA PRO A 60 12.85 1.09 -5.50
C PRO A 60 12.83 1.88 -4.18
N PHE A 61 12.98 3.20 -4.30
CA PHE A 61 12.66 4.10 -3.19
C PHE A 61 11.14 4.25 -3.04
N VAL A 62 10.63 4.16 -1.83
CA VAL A 62 9.21 4.33 -1.47
C VAL A 62 9.11 5.53 -0.56
N ASN A 63 8.53 6.64 -1.07
CA ASN A 63 8.39 7.94 -0.39
C ASN A 63 8.34 7.84 1.15
N GLY A 64 9.45 8.24 1.78
CA GLY A 64 9.89 7.89 3.14
C GLY A 64 9.05 8.41 4.31
N GLY A 65 7.79 7.97 4.37
CA GLY A 65 6.96 8.07 5.57
C GLY A 65 6.77 6.72 6.26
N MET A 66 6.60 5.64 5.48
CA MET A 66 6.28 4.31 6.01
C MET A 66 7.48 3.59 6.64
N PHE A 67 8.69 3.86 6.17
CA PHE A 67 9.93 3.20 6.60
C PHE A 67 10.92 4.14 7.30
N SER A 68 10.49 5.36 7.61
CA SER A 68 11.33 6.41 8.23
C SER A 68 11.60 6.20 9.71
N ASP A 69 10.80 5.35 10.37
CA ASP A 69 11.02 4.96 11.76
C ASP A 69 12.04 3.81 11.82
N GLU A 70 13.24 4.10 12.31
CA GLU A 70 14.30 3.11 12.46
C GLU A 70 14.19 2.31 13.79
N ASP A 71 13.30 2.69 14.71
CA ASP A 71 13.13 2.06 16.03
C ASP A 71 12.21 0.82 15.99
N ILE A 72 11.99 0.24 14.81
CA ILE A 72 11.10 -0.92 14.63
C ILE A 72 11.68 -2.16 15.33
N GLU A 73 10.92 -2.70 16.29
CA GLU A 73 11.23 -3.98 16.93
C GLU A 73 10.79 -5.14 16.03
N ILE A 74 11.76 -5.78 15.37
CA ILE A 74 11.55 -7.04 14.64
C ILE A 74 11.99 -8.21 15.53
N PRO A 75 11.07 -9.13 15.91
CA PRO A 75 11.43 -10.30 16.72
C PRO A 75 12.33 -11.27 15.93
N PRO A 76 13.09 -12.15 16.63
CA PRO A 76 13.88 -13.18 15.97
C PRO A 76 12.97 -14.17 15.23
N PHE A 77 13.38 -14.55 14.02
CA PHE A 77 12.66 -15.53 13.21
C PHE A 77 13.11 -16.95 13.54
N THR A 78 12.13 -17.85 13.61
CA THR A 78 12.34 -19.30 13.59
C THR A 78 12.25 -19.80 12.15
N ASP A 79 12.73 -21.03 11.90
CA ASP A 79 12.56 -21.66 10.58
C ASP A 79 11.09 -21.81 10.20
N GLU A 80 10.22 -22.07 11.19
CA GLU A 80 8.77 -22.10 11.00
C GLU A 80 8.21 -20.74 10.55
N LEU A 81 8.68 -19.64 11.15
CA LEU A 81 8.27 -18.29 10.74
C LEU A 81 8.80 -17.92 9.36
N LYS A 82 10.03 -18.32 9.02
CA LYS A 82 10.57 -18.17 7.67
C LYS A 82 9.68 -18.87 6.65
N GLU A 83 9.38 -20.14 6.89
CA GLU A 83 8.57 -20.96 5.99
C GLU A 83 7.15 -20.39 5.85
N LEU A 84 6.54 -19.97 6.95
CA LEU A 84 5.23 -19.33 6.96
C LEU A 84 5.23 -18.05 6.11
N LEU A 85 6.25 -17.19 6.29
CA LEU A 85 6.37 -15.93 5.56
C LEU A 85 6.59 -16.17 4.06
N LEU A 86 7.54 -17.05 3.71
CA LEU A 86 7.94 -17.24 2.32
C LEU A 86 6.92 -18.07 1.53
N ARG A 87 6.54 -19.25 2.03
CA ARG A 87 5.66 -20.15 1.27
C ARG A 87 4.21 -19.70 1.36
N LYS A 88 3.68 -19.59 2.57
CA LYS A 88 2.23 -19.39 2.74
C LYS A 88 1.80 -17.96 2.48
N ALA A 89 2.59 -17.00 2.95
CA ALA A 89 2.22 -15.59 2.83
C ALA A 89 2.71 -14.96 1.52
N SER A 90 3.92 -15.26 1.06
CA SER A 90 4.50 -14.58 -0.10
C SER A 90 4.30 -15.30 -1.44
N ASP A 91 4.46 -16.63 -1.49
CA ASP A 91 4.42 -17.41 -2.76
C ASP A 91 3.02 -17.94 -3.09
N GLU A 92 2.31 -18.49 -2.09
CA GLU A 92 0.99 -19.13 -2.29
C GLU A 92 -0.18 -18.14 -2.36
N PHE A 93 0.02 -16.87 -2.04
CA PHE A 93 -1.06 -15.87 -1.94
C PHE A 93 -0.78 -14.66 -2.82
N ASP A 94 -1.68 -14.37 -3.77
CA ASP A 94 -1.61 -13.17 -4.61
C ASP A 94 -2.26 -11.97 -3.89
N TRP A 95 -1.42 -11.06 -3.40
CA TRP A 95 -1.86 -9.87 -2.68
C TRP A 95 -2.46 -8.80 -3.59
N SER A 96 -2.33 -8.90 -4.92
CA SER A 96 -2.89 -7.89 -5.84
C SER A 96 -4.43 -7.82 -5.77
N GLU A 97 -5.07 -8.92 -5.37
CA GLU A 97 -6.52 -9.04 -5.19
C GLU A 97 -7.00 -8.64 -3.78
N ILE A 98 -6.12 -8.07 -2.94
CA ILE A 98 -6.49 -7.69 -1.57
C ILE A 98 -7.59 -6.63 -1.57
N SER A 99 -8.76 -7.00 -1.05
CA SER A 99 -9.90 -6.09 -0.90
C SER A 99 -9.89 -5.41 0.47
N PRO A 100 -10.57 -4.26 0.63
CA PRO A 100 -10.72 -3.57 1.92
C PRO A 100 -11.21 -4.47 3.07
N THR A 101 -11.94 -5.52 2.74
CA THR A 101 -12.46 -6.52 3.69
C THR A 101 -11.34 -7.25 4.44
N ILE A 102 -10.19 -7.50 3.81
CA ILE A 102 -9.06 -8.17 4.47
C ILE A 102 -8.45 -7.26 5.54
N PHE A 103 -8.31 -5.96 5.29
CA PHE A 103 -7.83 -5.02 6.31
C PHE A 103 -8.79 -4.93 7.51
N GLY A 104 -10.10 -4.96 7.26
CA GLY A 104 -11.10 -5.05 8.31
C GLY A 104 -10.97 -6.30 9.16
N ALA A 105 -10.85 -7.47 8.53
CA ALA A 105 -10.71 -8.76 9.22
C ALA A 105 -9.41 -8.86 10.03
N VAL A 106 -8.29 -8.39 9.47
CA VAL A 106 -7.00 -8.35 10.19
C VAL A 106 -7.09 -7.43 11.40
N PHE A 107 -7.64 -6.23 11.24
CA PHE A 107 -7.78 -5.27 12.34
C PHE A 107 -8.70 -5.81 13.45
N GLU A 108 -9.83 -6.42 13.09
CA GLU A 108 -10.76 -6.99 14.07
C GLU A 108 -10.21 -8.22 14.80
N SER A 109 -9.40 -9.05 14.12
CA SER A 109 -8.82 -10.28 14.68
C SER A 109 -7.66 -10.05 15.66
N THR A 110 -6.94 -8.93 15.52
CA THR A 110 -5.83 -8.57 16.42
C THR A 110 -6.29 -7.89 17.71
N LEU A 111 -7.54 -7.41 17.74
CA LEU A 111 -8.13 -6.73 18.90
C LEU A 111 -8.94 -7.70 19.77
N ASN A 112 -8.68 -7.67 21.08
CA ASN A 112 -9.52 -8.38 22.03
C ASN A 112 -10.98 -7.82 21.98
N PRO A 113 -12.00 -8.63 22.29
CA PRO A 113 -13.40 -8.22 22.15
C PRO A 113 -13.82 -7.01 23.00
N GLU A 114 -13.18 -6.80 24.16
CA GLU A 114 -13.51 -5.72 25.09
C GLU A 114 -13.01 -4.37 24.56
N THR A 115 -11.76 -4.32 24.10
CA THR A 115 -11.14 -3.14 23.47
C THR A 115 -11.88 -2.76 22.19
N ARG A 116 -12.33 -3.74 21.39
CA ARG A 116 -13.10 -3.51 20.17
C ARG A 116 -14.43 -2.79 20.44
N ARG A 117 -15.16 -3.25 21.47
CA ARG A 117 -16.47 -2.70 21.84
C ARG A 117 -16.36 -1.30 22.46
N GLN A 118 -15.33 -1.06 23.28
CA GLN A 118 -15.11 0.25 23.90
C GLN A 118 -14.66 1.30 22.87
N GLY A 119 -13.87 0.91 21.87
CA GLY A 119 -13.36 1.82 20.83
C GLY A 119 -14.28 2.02 19.62
N GLY A 120 -15.42 1.32 19.53
CA GLY A 120 -16.28 1.38 18.33
C GLY A 120 -15.58 0.90 17.06
N MET A 121 -14.57 0.05 17.20
CA MET A 121 -13.66 -0.38 16.14
C MET A 121 -14.28 -1.51 15.31
N HIS A 122 -15.31 -1.16 14.55
CA HIS A 122 -15.99 -2.05 13.63
C HIS A 122 -15.66 -1.68 12.20
N TYR A 123 -15.24 -2.67 11.42
CA TYR A 123 -15.07 -2.50 10.00
C TYR A 123 -16.42 -2.15 9.35
N THR A 124 -16.43 -1.09 8.53
CA THR A 124 -17.59 -0.72 7.73
C THR A 124 -17.48 -1.38 6.37
N SER A 125 -18.49 -2.15 5.98
CA SER A 125 -18.50 -2.84 4.68
C SER A 125 -18.42 -1.87 3.50
N VAL A 126 -17.82 -2.32 2.40
CA VAL A 126 -17.75 -1.58 1.13
C VAL A 126 -19.14 -1.11 0.68
N GLU A 127 -20.17 -1.95 0.86
CA GLU A 127 -21.56 -1.58 0.54
C GLU A 127 -22.04 -0.39 1.35
N ASN A 128 -21.79 -0.38 2.67
CA ASN A 128 -22.21 0.71 3.55
C ASN A 128 -21.41 2.00 3.28
N ILE A 129 -20.12 1.89 2.91
CA ILE A 129 -19.33 3.03 2.44
C ILE A 129 -20.01 3.62 1.20
N HIS A 130 -20.34 2.79 0.19
CA HIS A 130 -21.00 3.24 -1.03
C HIS A 130 -22.38 3.85 -0.81
N LYS A 131 -23.17 3.37 0.16
CA LYS A 131 -24.44 4.01 0.55
C LYS A 131 -24.27 5.46 0.98
N VAL A 132 -23.10 5.82 1.50
CA VAL A 132 -22.79 7.19 1.93
C VAL A 132 -22.10 7.97 0.80
N ILE A 133 -21.00 7.47 0.25
CA ILE A 133 -20.17 8.25 -0.69
C ILE A 133 -20.83 8.45 -2.06
N ASN A 134 -21.66 7.50 -2.53
CA ASN A 134 -22.36 7.60 -3.81
C ASN A 134 -23.24 8.85 -3.87
N PRO A 135 -24.25 9.01 -2.99
CA PRO A 135 -25.09 10.21 -3.00
C PRO A 135 -24.37 11.46 -2.48
N LEU A 136 -23.32 11.33 -1.66
CA LEU A 136 -22.64 12.49 -1.07
C LEU A 136 -21.83 13.30 -2.10
N PHE A 137 -21.16 12.62 -3.04
CA PHE A 137 -20.37 13.30 -4.08
C PHE A 137 -20.04 12.43 -5.29
N LEU A 138 -19.97 11.10 -5.15
CA LEU A 138 -19.40 10.25 -6.20
C LEU A 138 -20.32 10.12 -7.42
N ASP A 139 -21.64 10.14 -7.24
CA ASP A 139 -22.58 10.09 -8.36
C ASP A 139 -22.54 11.37 -9.21
N ASP A 140 -22.50 12.54 -8.56
CA ASP A 140 -22.34 13.83 -9.25
C ASP A 140 -21.04 13.88 -10.08
N LEU A 141 -19.93 13.36 -9.54
CA LEU A 141 -18.66 13.29 -10.26
C LEU A 141 -18.71 12.33 -11.46
N LYS A 142 -19.41 11.20 -11.32
CA LYS A 142 -19.61 10.26 -12.45
C LYS A 142 -20.43 10.89 -13.55
N ASP A 143 -21.51 11.61 -13.19
CA ASP A 143 -22.37 12.28 -14.15
C ASP A 143 -21.63 13.39 -14.90
N GLU A 144 -20.86 14.22 -14.17
CA GLU A 144 -20.00 15.22 -14.77
C GLU A 144 -18.99 14.61 -15.77
N LEU A 145 -18.33 13.51 -15.39
CA LEU A 145 -17.40 12.81 -16.28
C LEU A 145 -18.11 12.23 -17.53
N ASN A 146 -19.30 11.67 -17.35
CA ASN A 146 -20.10 11.13 -18.45
C ASN A 146 -20.51 12.22 -19.44
N GLU A 147 -20.86 13.42 -18.96
CA GLU A 147 -21.15 14.58 -19.82
C GLU A 147 -19.90 15.08 -20.58
N ILE A 148 -18.73 15.06 -19.93
CA ILE A 148 -17.47 15.40 -20.61
C ILE A 148 -17.19 14.43 -21.76
N LYS A 149 -17.36 13.12 -21.54
CA LYS A 149 -17.14 12.07 -22.55
C LYS A 149 -18.05 12.21 -23.78
N LYS A 150 -19.24 12.80 -23.64
CA LYS A 150 -20.16 13.07 -24.76
C LYS A 150 -19.71 14.21 -25.67
N THR A 151 -18.69 14.99 -25.29
CA THR A 151 -18.21 16.14 -26.06
C THR A 151 -17.48 15.69 -27.34
N ARG A 152 -18.05 15.99 -28.52
CA ARG A 152 -17.48 15.58 -29.82
C ARG A 152 -16.24 16.37 -30.24
N GLN A 153 -16.14 17.64 -29.85
CA GLN A 153 -15.01 18.49 -30.21
C GLN A 153 -13.81 18.19 -29.30
N ILE A 154 -12.72 17.68 -29.88
CA ILE A 154 -11.53 17.22 -29.16
C ILE A 154 -10.91 18.33 -28.29
N SER A 155 -10.83 19.57 -28.79
CA SER A 155 -10.27 20.70 -28.03
C SER A 155 -11.11 21.05 -26.80
N ALA A 156 -12.44 21.07 -26.93
CA ALA A 156 -13.36 21.30 -25.81
C ALA A 156 -13.35 20.13 -24.81
N LEU A 157 -13.26 18.88 -25.30
CA LEU A 157 -13.14 17.69 -24.44
C LEU A 157 -11.87 17.76 -23.60
N LYS A 158 -10.71 18.01 -24.22
CA LYS A 158 -9.43 18.14 -23.49
C LYS A 158 -9.48 19.24 -22.42
N ARG A 159 -10.05 20.39 -22.75
CA ARG A 159 -10.19 21.50 -21.80
C ARG A 159 -11.08 21.12 -20.61
N LYS A 160 -12.27 20.54 -20.87
CA LYS A 160 -13.20 20.11 -19.82
C LYS A 160 -12.60 19.01 -18.94
N ALA A 161 -11.93 18.03 -19.54
CA ALA A 161 -11.25 16.96 -18.82
C ALA A 161 -10.14 17.50 -17.91
N LYS A 162 -9.37 18.51 -18.36
CA LYS A 162 -8.35 19.16 -17.54
C LYS A 162 -8.95 19.86 -16.32
N VAL A 163 -10.03 20.63 -16.50
CA VAL A 163 -10.73 21.30 -15.38
C VAL A 163 -11.28 20.27 -14.38
N PHE A 164 -11.86 19.17 -14.87
CA PHE A 164 -12.35 18.08 -14.03
C PHE A 164 -11.21 17.41 -13.24
N GLN A 165 -10.06 17.17 -13.89
CA GLN A 165 -8.86 16.65 -13.23
C GLN A 165 -8.37 17.60 -12.12
N GLU A 166 -8.28 18.90 -12.41
CA GLU A 166 -7.89 19.92 -11.41
C GLU A 166 -8.87 19.96 -10.22
N LYS A 167 -10.18 19.80 -10.46
CA LYS A 167 -11.19 19.71 -9.40
C LYS A 167 -10.96 18.49 -8.50
N LEU A 168 -10.67 17.32 -9.08
CA LEU A 168 -10.36 16.10 -8.32
C LEU A 168 -9.07 16.26 -7.51
N SER A 169 -8.01 16.81 -8.10
CA SER A 169 -6.74 17.03 -7.40
C SER A 169 -6.83 18.02 -6.24
N ASN A 170 -7.79 18.94 -6.28
CA ASN A 170 -8.01 19.93 -5.20
C ASN A 170 -9.03 19.48 -4.14
N ALA A 171 -9.67 18.32 -4.31
CA ALA A 171 -10.66 17.81 -3.37
C ALA A 171 -10.06 17.43 -2.00
N ASP A 172 -8.75 17.16 -1.94
CA ASP A 172 -8.03 16.84 -0.70
C ASP A 172 -7.88 18.03 0.28
N CYS A 173 -8.17 19.27 -0.15
CA CYS A 173 -7.96 20.46 0.69
C CYS A 173 -9.23 20.97 1.42
N LYS A 174 -10.41 20.34 1.23
CA LYS A 174 -11.69 20.83 1.78
C LYS A 174 -12.41 19.90 2.76
N ILE A 175 -11.86 18.74 3.10
CA ILE A 175 -12.40 17.93 4.19
C ILE A 175 -11.95 18.55 5.52
N ASN A 176 -12.68 19.57 5.94
CA ASN A 176 -12.50 20.23 7.22
C ASN A 176 -13.01 19.27 8.33
N LEU A 177 -12.09 18.48 8.90
CA LEU A 177 -12.36 17.54 10.01
C LEU A 177 -12.79 18.22 11.33
N ASN A 178 -12.99 19.54 11.34
CA ASN A 178 -13.49 20.28 12.51
C ASN A 178 -15.03 20.33 12.63
N THR A 179 -15.77 19.42 12.00
CA THR A 179 -17.23 19.37 12.16
C THR A 179 -17.80 17.96 12.38
N LEU A 180 -17.09 17.14 13.16
CA LEU A 180 -17.67 16.01 13.89
C LEU A 180 -17.10 15.96 15.30
#